data_AF-A0A0L7R2Q5-F1
#
_entry.id   AF-A0A0L7R2Q5-F1
#
_cell.length_a   1.000
_cell.length_b   1.000
_cell.length_c   1.000
_cell.angle_alpha   90.00
_cell.angle_beta   90.00
_cell.angle_gamma   90.00
#
_symmetry.space_group_name_H-M   'P 1'
#
loop_
_entity.id
_entity.type
_entity.pdbx_description
1 polymer ?
#
loop_
_entity_poly.entity_id
_entity_poly.type
_entity_poly.pdbx_seq_one_letter_code
_entity_poly.pdbx_strand_id
1 'polypeptide(L)'
;TREMATEIAESKPFKTLKELYENVDNLKPWPPIKHLRETTNYVYRGSEVNTQKIYLEKINRQEQPKTLFCHDMKGGYLEDRYIDGSKLHESYLFYHWSVIDTFVYFSHYFITVPPFGWINAAHEHGVKVLGTVITEKEGIWDSILKSQEEVRMFANALIHIAKFYKFDGWFINIENTIKNDQITNLIYFLKYLREHIHEAIRDSEIIWYDSVTNKGTLKWQNELNNENVEFFLNCDGIYLNYNWTKSKLENSYTLAKNCNRSVQDIYVGVDVWGRGCPGGGGFNSTYALERIRQEDLSVAIFAPAWTHEFFGAKKFQELEDLFWAQLFPYLYVHVPVYKGEVFKTSFCRGSGTLYYRCGKIQLDMRVIEGRSIFEEKPFYNLSIQKPQISVPVPHLKFTHIPQPAALGNVNSRNECTSNSTQYIYETKKNIIQILGNVVSIHDKLPMVDVNYFEFYNQTSFEGGGCLKIFTNDLRYYHRLFLVQIEFQQDIEATIVYEAIETSANETSNEPILILGNDTGLKCIIPYKSESLNSRWKKW
;
A
#
# COMPACT_ATOMS: atom_id res chain seq x y z
N THR A 1 -14.52 -0.26 42.33
CA THR A 1 -14.77 -1.42 41.45
C THR A 1 -13.50 -1.61 40.65
N ARG A 2 -12.78 -2.74 40.81
CA ARG A 2 -11.57 -3.00 40.02
C ARG A 2 -11.95 -2.92 38.54
N GLU A 3 -11.40 -1.96 37.81
CA GLU A 3 -11.37 -2.03 36.36
C GLU A 3 -10.72 -3.37 36.01
N MET A 4 -11.51 -4.33 35.55
CA MET A 4 -10.95 -5.47 34.85
C MET A 4 -10.26 -4.86 33.63
N ALA A 5 -8.93 -4.81 33.65
CA ALA A 5 -8.15 -4.43 32.49
C ALA A 5 -8.58 -5.35 31.35
N THR A 6 -9.35 -4.82 30.41
CA THR A 6 -9.72 -5.52 29.18
C THR A 6 -8.40 -5.92 28.53
N GLU A 7 -8.18 -7.23 28.35
CA GLU A 7 -6.97 -7.75 27.69
C GLU A 7 -6.88 -7.06 26.31
N ILE A 8 -5.78 -6.36 26.06
CA ILE A 8 -5.59 -5.64 24.80
C ILE A 8 -5.46 -6.71 23.70
N ALA A 9 -6.44 -6.75 22.79
CA ALA A 9 -6.41 -7.65 21.66
C ALA A 9 -5.36 -7.17 20.65
N GLU A 10 -4.44 -8.06 20.27
CA GLU A 10 -3.36 -7.76 19.34
C GLU A 10 -3.10 -8.92 18.37
N SER A 11 -2.65 -8.56 17.17
CA SER A 11 -2.15 -9.49 16.16
C SER A 11 -0.73 -9.91 16.52
N LYS A 12 -0.42 -11.21 16.45
CA LYS A 12 0.89 -11.75 16.80
C LYS A 12 1.44 -12.64 15.69
N PRO A 13 2.76 -12.60 15.45
CA PRO A 13 3.42 -13.61 14.65
C PRO A 13 3.61 -14.90 15.45
N PHE A 14 3.93 -16.00 14.76
CA PHE A 14 4.51 -17.19 15.39
C PHE A 14 6.03 -17.16 15.22
N LYS A 15 6.78 -17.25 16.31
CA LYS A 15 8.24 -17.09 16.33
C LYS A 15 8.98 -18.40 16.15
N THR A 16 8.33 -19.53 16.45
CA THR A 16 8.93 -20.88 16.37
C THR A 16 7.94 -21.91 15.85
N LEU A 17 8.46 -23.04 15.35
CA LEU A 17 7.63 -24.17 14.92
C LEU A 17 6.82 -24.79 16.08
N LYS A 18 7.40 -24.81 17.28
CA LYS A 18 6.71 -25.26 18.50
C LYS A 18 5.51 -24.37 18.82
N GLU A 19 5.72 -23.06 18.84
CA GLU A 19 4.66 -22.09 19.09
C GLU A 19 3.54 -22.20 18.05
N LEU A 20 3.87 -22.41 16.77
CA LEU A 20 2.90 -22.66 15.72
C LEU A 20 1.99 -23.85 16.06
N TYR A 21 2.58 -25.03 16.28
CA TYR A 21 1.79 -26.25 16.46
C TYR A 21 1.04 -26.30 17.79
N GLU A 22 1.52 -25.64 18.84
CA GLU A 22 0.79 -25.54 20.11
C GLU A 22 -0.44 -24.62 20.03
N ASN A 23 -0.48 -23.68 19.07
CA ASN A 23 -1.48 -22.61 19.04
C ASN A 23 -2.34 -22.57 17.76
N VAL A 24 -1.98 -23.28 16.68
CA VAL A 24 -2.70 -23.23 15.40
C VAL A 24 -4.16 -23.68 15.50
N ASP A 25 -4.48 -24.61 16.41
CA ASP A 25 -5.86 -25.06 16.64
C ASP A 25 -6.62 -24.19 17.67
N ASN A 26 -5.95 -23.22 18.30
CA ASN A 26 -6.48 -22.37 19.38
C ASN A 26 -6.41 -20.87 19.03
N LEU A 27 -6.61 -20.52 17.76
CA LEU A 27 -6.58 -19.13 17.29
C LEU A 27 -7.71 -18.29 17.92
N LYS A 28 -7.38 -17.05 18.31
CA LYS A 28 -8.35 -16.11 18.89
C LYS A 28 -9.05 -15.34 17.76
N PRO A 29 -10.40 -15.32 17.69
CA PRO A 29 -11.11 -14.60 16.63
C PRO A 29 -10.95 -13.09 16.78
N TRP A 30 -10.88 -12.41 15.64
CA TRP A 30 -10.94 -10.94 15.55
C TRP A 30 -12.38 -10.46 15.31
N PRO A 31 -12.67 -9.15 15.46
CA PRO A 31 -13.90 -8.55 14.96
C PRO A 31 -14.13 -8.87 13.47
N PRO A 32 -15.34 -8.62 12.93
CA PRO A 32 -15.65 -8.92 11.54
C PRO A 32 -14.61 -8.34 10.56
N ILE A 33 -13.97 -9.24 9.82
CA ILE A 33 -13.00 -8.91 8.78
C ILE A 33 -13.76 -8.74 7.46
N LYS A 34 -13.52 -7.62 6.78
CA LYS A 34 -14.11 -7.32 5.46
C LYS A 34 -13.68 -8.36 4.43
N HIS A 35 -14.59 -8.69 3.53
CA HIS A 35 -14.27 -9.49 2.35
C HIS A 35 -13.45 -8.65 1.35
N LEU A 36 -12.57 -9.31 0.60
CA LEU A 36 -11.83 -8.69 -0.49
C LEU A 36 -12.82 -8.10 -1.50
N ARG A 37 -12.78 -6.77 -1.67
CA ARG A 37 -13.68 -6.08 -2.61
C ARG A 37 -13.36 -6.47 -4.04
N GLU A 38 -14.41 -6.77 -4.80
CA GLU A 38 -14.29 -7.01 -6.24
C GLU A 38 -13.79 -5.76 -6.98
N THR A 39 -12.94 -5.98 -7.97
CA THR A 39 -12.40 -4.95 -8.85
C THR A 39 -12.70 -5.33 -10.30
N THR A 40 -12.78 -4.33 -11.18
CA THR A 40 -13.09 -4.57 -12.59
C THR A 40 -12.02 -5.40 -13.30
N ASN A 41 -12.40 -6.00 -14.43
CA ASN A 41 -11.47 -6.67 -15.34
C ASN A 41 -10.62 -5.70 -16.17
N TYR A 42 -10.88 -4.39 -16.08
CA TYR A 42 -10.08 -3.35 -16.69
C TYR A 42 -9.40 -2.46 -15.65
N VAL A 43 -8.36 -1.74 -16.06
CA VAL A 43 -7.67 -0.70 -15.29
C VAL A 43 -7.47 0.54 -16.18
N TYR A 44 -7.03 1.64 -15.58
CA TYR A 44 -6.60 2.84 -16.31
C TYR A 44 -5.10 3.07 -16.16
N ARG A 45 -4.47 3.68 -17.17
CA ARG A 45 -3.05 4.06 -17.07
C ARG A 45 -2.89 5.24 -16.11
N GLY A 46 -2.03 5.11 -15.11
CA GLY A 46 -1.77 6.19 -14.16
C GLY A 46 -1.14 7.44 -14.80
N SER A 47 -0.54 7.32 -15.97
CA SER A 47 -0.07 8.47 -16.78
C SER A 47 -1.22 9.32 -17.35
N GLU A 48 -2.43 8.77 -17.45
CA GLU A 48 -3.58 9.45 -18.05
C GLU A 48 -4.57 10.01 -17.02
N VAL A 49 -4.58 9.52 -15.78
CA VAL A 49 -5.63 9.86 -14.81
C VAL A 49 -5.64 11.31 -14.34
N ASN A 50 -4.55 12.06 -14.52
CA ASN A 50 -4.52 13.50 -14.26
C ASN A 50 -4.71 14.36 -15.51
N THR A 51 -4.92 13.75 -16.67
CA THR A 51 -5.28 14.48 -17.88
C THR A 51 -6.74 14.93 -17.82
N GLN A 52 -7.05 16.09 -18.39
CA GLN A 52 -8.43 16.58 -18.51
C GLN A 52 -9.24 15.85 -19.60
N LYS A 53 -8.73 14.72 -20.13
CA LYS A 53 -9.47 13.86 -21.05
C LYS A 53 -10.76 13.38 -20.37
N ILE A 54 -11.89 13.53 -21.05
CA ILE A 54 -13.18 13.01 -20.57
C ILE A 54 -13.15 11.49 -20.53
N TYR A 55 -12.64 10.88 -21.60
CA TYR A 55 -12.54 9.44 -21.75
C TYR A 55 -11.14 8.97 -21.37
N LEU A 56 -11.09 7.98 -20.47
CA LEU A 56 -9.88 7.24 -20.15
C LEU A 56 -9.96 5.87 -20.84
N GLU A 57 -8.84 5.40 -21.37
CA GLU A 57 -8.80 4.11 -22.04
C GLU A 57 -8.88 2.97 -21.02
N LYS A 58 -9.93 2.15 -21.12
CA LYS A 58 -10.04 0.90 -20.35
C LYS A 58 -9.15 -0.15 -21.00
N ILE A 59 -8.13 -0.60 -20.29
CA ILE A 59 -7.23 -1.66 -20.75
C ILE A 59 -7.42 -2.93 -19.92
N ASN A 60 -7.26 -4.10 -20.55
CA ASN A 60 -7.46 -5.38 -19.88
C ASN A 60 -6.46 -5.55 -18.73
N ARG A 61 -6.97 -5.65 -17.50
CA ARG A 61 -6.16 -5.80 -16.28
C ARG A 61 -5.27 -7.04 -16.34
N GLN A 62 -5.80 -8.15 -16.83
CA GLN A 62 -5.10 -9.45 -16.86
C GLN A 62 -3.95 -9.48 -17.88
N GLU A 63 -3.83 -8.44 -18.71
CA GLU A 63 -2.73 -8.29 -19.68
C GLU A 63 -1.68 -7.28 -19.19
N GLN A 64 -1.94 -6.57 -18.08
CA GLN A 64 -1.02 -5.56 -17.58
C GLN A 64 -0.08 -6.10 -16.49
N PRO A 65 1.16 -5.58 -16.43
CA PRO A 65 2.06 -5.81 -15.30
C PRO A 65 1.46 -5.40 -13.96
N LYS A 66 1.67 -6.23 -12.94
CA LYS A 66 1.13 -6.07 -11.58
C LYS A 66 2.05 -5.23 -10.69
N THR A 67 1.53 -4.72 -9.59
CA THR A 67 2.28 -3.98 -8.57
C THR A 67 2.10 -4.62 -7.20
N LEU A 68 3.19 -5.10 -6.62
CA LEU A 68 3.25 -5.58 -5.25
C LEU A 68 3.87 -4.51 -4.34
N PHE A 69 3.25 -4.27 -3.20
CA PHE A 69 3.77 -3.42 -2.11
C PHE A 69 4.29 -4.33 -1.00
N CYS A 70 5.57 -4.26 -0.67
CA CYS A 70 6.16 -5.00 0.45
C CYS A 70 6.54 -4.02 1.56
N HIS A 71 5.79 -4.05 2.66
CA HIS A 71 5.71 -2.97 3.65
C HIS A 71 7.03 -2.64 4.37
N ASP A 72 7.70 -3.65 4.94
CA ASP A 72 8.91 -3.58 5.77
C ASP A 72 9.07 -2.28 6.60
N MET A 73 8.09 -1.99 7.46
CA MET A 73 8.13 -0.82 8.35
C MET A 73 8.74 -1.19 9.72
N LYS A 74 9.99 -0.80 9.97
CA LYS A 74 10.72 -1.03 11.26
C LYS A 74 10.52 -2.42 11.88
N GLY A 75 10.53 -3.47 11.07
CA GLY A 75 10.36 -4.86 11.50
C GLY A 75 8.93 -5.29 11.86
N GLY A 76 7.94 -4.44 11.65
CA GLY A 76 6.51 -4.75 11.78
C GLY A 76 6.00 -4.88 13.22
N TYR A 77 4.68 -5.03 13.33
CA TYR A 77 3.91 -5.17 14.56
C TYR A 77 4.14 -4.02 15.53
N LEU A 78 4.05 -2.79 15.01
CA LEU A 78 4.07 -1.57 15.81
C LEU A 78 2.65 -1.31 16.31
N GLU A 79 2.17 -0.08 16.23
CA GLU A 79 0.82 0.29 16.66
C GLU A 79 -0.29 -0.33 15.81
N ASP A 80 0.06 -0.84 14.63
CA ASP A 80 -0.81 -1.58 13.71
C ASP A 80 -1.18 -2.97 14.20
N ARG A 81 -0.47 -3.52 15.19
CA ARG A 81 -0.81 -4.83 15.78
C ARG A 81 -2.13 -4.80 16.56
N TYR A 82 -2.50 -3.66 17.14
CA TYR A 82 -3.65 -3.56 18.04
C TYR A 82 -4.96 -3.60 17.27
N ILE A 83 -5.86 -4.52 17.66
CA ILE A 83 -7.12 -4.76 16.97
C ILE A 83 -8.07 -3.56 17.08
N ASP A 84 -8.12 -2.93 18.26
CA ASP A 84 -8.92 -1.72 18.51
C ASP A 84 -8.18 -0.42 18.13
N GLY A 85 -6.95 -0.55 17.61
CA GLY A 85 -6.05 0.55 17.31
C GLY A 85 -5.36 1.13 18.55
N SER A 86 -4.75 2.30 18.38
CA SER A 86 -4.02 3.00 19.44
C SER A 86 -4.24 4.51 19.39
N LYS A 87 -3.60 5.25 20.30
CA LYS A 87 -3.63 6.73 20.34
C LYS A 87 -2.50 7.38 19.53
N LEU A 88 -1.58 6.60 18.96
CA LEU A 88 -0.40 7.11 18.27
C LEU A 88 -0.72 7.45 16.80
N HIS A 89 -1.40 8.57 16.60
CA HIS A 89 -1.89 9.02 15.28
C HIS A 89 -0.78 9.29 14.23
N GLU A 90 0.48 9.39 14.66
CA GLU A 90 1.67 9.62 13.84
C GLU A 90 2.26 8.35 13.21
N SER A 91 1.67 7.18 13.48
CA SER A 91 2.08 5.90 12.89
C SER A 91 1.93 5.89 11.36
N TYR A 92 2.72 5.05 10.68
CA TYR A 92 2.70 4.90 9.23
C TYR A 92 1.31 4.47 8.72
N LEU A 93 0.90 5.03 7.59
CA LEU A 93 -0.35 4.73 6.90
C LEU A 93 -0.03 4.45 5.44
N PHE A 94 -0.83 3.61 4.81
CA PHE A 94 -0.85 3.53 3.35
C PHE A 94 -2.27 3.82 2.85
N TYR A 95 -2.35 4.61 1.78
CA TYR A 95 -3.62 5.10 1.22
C TYR A 95 -3.59 5.25 -0.32
N HIS A 96 -2.57 4.73 -0.99
CA HIS A 96 -2.50 4.66 -2.46
C HIS A 96 -2.91 3.27 -2.99
N TRP A 97 -3.93 2.67 -2.37
CA TRP A 97 -4.39 1.31 -2.69
C TRP A 97 -4.81 1.12 -4.14
N SER A 98 -5.28 2.18 -4.80
CA SER A 98 -5.79 2.10 -6.16
C SER A 98 -4.73 1.75 -7.21
N VAL A 99 -3.44 1.70 -6.85
CA VAL A 99 -2.35 1.41 -7.78
C VAL A 99 -1.52 0.17 -7.43
N ILE A 100 -2.00 -0.64 -6.48
CA ILE A 100 -1.36 -1.90 -6.11
C ILE A 100 -2.33 -3.08 -6.24
N ASP A 101 -1.81 -4.25 -6.60
CA ASP A 101 -2.57 -5.50 -6.71
C ASP A 101 -2.51 -6.30 -5.40
N THR A 102 -1.33 -6.34 -4.79
CA THR A 102 -1.02 -7.18 -3.62
C THR A 102 -0.19 -6.38 -2.61
N PHE A 103 -0.59 -6.47 -1.34
CA PHE A 103 0.12 -5.93 -0.18
C PHE A 103 0.72 -7.08 0.63
N VAL A 104 2.04 -7.08 0.82
CA VAL A 104 2.75 -8.02 1.69
C VAL A 104 3.03 -7.32 3.00
N TYR A 105 2.44 -7.85 4.08
CA TYR A 105 2.82 -7.45 5.42
C TYR A 105 4.11 -8.18 5.81
N PHE A 106 5.22 -7.47 5.64
CA PHE A 106 6.56 -8.00 5.89
C PHE A 106 7.01 -7.74 7.32
N SER A 107 7.64 -8.74 7.93
CA SER A 107 8.31 -8.65 9.23
C SER A 107 9.43 -9.70 9.28
N HIS A 108 10.31 -9.62 10.27
CA HIS A 108 11.40 -10.59 10.47
C HIS A 108 11.03 -11.73 11.43
N TYR A 109 9.73 -11.97 11.66
CA TYR A 109 9.25 -13.10 12.45
C TYR A 109 8.94 -14.30 11.56
N PHE A 110 9.23 -15.51 12.06
CA PHE A 110 9.14 -16.76 11.30
C PHE A 110 7.83 -16.88 10.49
N ILE A 111 6.67 -16.78 11.15
CA ILE A 111 5.38 -16.69 10.47
C ILE A 111 4.71 -15.38 10.88
N THR A 112 4.49 -14.55 9.88
CA THR A 112 3.91 -13.23 10.01
C THR A 112 2.44 -13.27 9.57
N VAL A 113 1.54 -13.12 10.52
CA VAL A 113 0.10 -12.90 10.27
C VAL A 113 -0.16 -11.40 10.06
N PRO A 114 -0.69 -10.95 8.91
CA PRO A 114 -1.02 -9.55 8.68
C PRO A 114 -1.98 -9.00 9.74
N PRO A 115 -1.73 -7.83 10.33
CA PRO A 115 -2.62 -7.29 11.35
C PRO A 115 -4.02 -6.99 10.83
N PHE A 116 -5.01 -7.13 11.71
CA PHE A 116 -6.43 -6.87 11.43
C PHE A 116 -6.69 -5.55 10.69
N GLY A 117 -6.01 -4.47 11.11
CA GLY A 117 -6.16 -3.16 10.50
C GLY A 117 -5.76 -3.14 9.02
N TRP A 118 -4.65 -3.79 8.67
CA TRP A 118 -4.14 -3.87 7.31
C TRP A 118 -5.03 -4.71 6.40
N ILE A 119 -5.49 -5.88 6.87
CA ILE A 119 -6.42 -6.73 6.12
C ILE A 119 -7.69 -5.93 5.75
N ASN A 120 -8.30 -5.27 6.73
CA ASN A 120 -9.52 -4.51 6.50
C ASN A 120 -9.32 -3.27 5.61
N ALA A 121 -8.18 -2.60 5.73
CA ALA A 121 -7.86 -1.46 4.87
C ALA A 121 -7.68 -1.92 3.42
N ALA A 122 -6.85 -2.94 3.17
CA ALA A 122 -6.58 -3.45 1.83
C ALA A 122 -7.83 -4.05 1.17
N HIS A 123 -8.57 -4.89 1.89
CA HIS A 123 -9.78 -5.54 1.38
C HIS A 123 -10.87 -4.54 1.00
N GLU A 124 -11.05 -3.46 1.78
CA GLU A 124 -11.98 -2.37 1.43
C GLU A 124 -11.66 -1.75 0.07
N HIS A 125 -10.38 -1.73 -0.31
CA HIS A 125 -9.89 -1.16 -1.57
C HIS A 125 -9.67 -2.21 -2.67
N GLY A 126 -9.98 -3.49 -2.42
CA GLY A 126 -9.85 -4.57 -3.40
C GLY A 126 -8.42 -5.05 -3.63
N VAL A 127 -7.56 -4.90 -2.62
CA VAL A 127 -6.14 -5.31 -2.65
C VAL A 127 -5.95 -6.57 -1.80
N LYS A 128 -5.25 -7.56 -2.35
CA LYS A 128 -4.92 -8.79 -1.63
C LYS A 128 -3.89 -8.52 -0.52
N VAL A 129 -3.95 -9.27 0.57
CA VAL A 129 -3.00 -9.18 1.68
C VAL A 129 -2.32 -10.53 1.92
N LEU A 130 -0.99 -10.54 1.82
CA LEU A 130 -0.19 -11.73 2.11
C LEU A 130 0.50 -11.60 3.46
N GLY A 131 0.50 -12.71 4.21
CA GLY A 131 1.43 -12.92 5.31
C GLY A 131 2.84 -13.23 4.78
N THR A 132 3.80 -13.34 5.69
CA THR A 132 5.19 -13.66 5.34
C THR A 132 5.64 -14.90 6.10
N VAL A 133 6.23 -15.87 5.40
CA VAL A 133 7.03 -16.93 6.00
C VAL A 133 8.49 -16.61 5.72
N ILE A 134 9.26 -16.27 6.75
CA ILE A 134 10.67 -15.89 6.60
C ILE A 134 11.58 -16.71 7.51
N THR A 135 12.74 -17.10 6.99
CA THR A 135 13.76 -17.80 7.76
C THR A 135 15.14 -17.24 7.45
N GLU A 136 15.77 -16.61 8.44
CA GLU A 136 17.11 -16.01 8.32
C GLU A 136 18.19 -16.83 9.07
N LYS A 137 17.76 -17.89 9.75
CA LYS A 137 18.61 -18.79 10.54
C LYS A 137 18.38 -20.23 10.12
N GLU A 138 19.45 -21.01 10.13
CA GLU A 138 19.41 -22.42 9.73
C GLU A 138 18.66 -23.30 10.74
N GLY A 139 18.28 -24.51 10.30
CA GLY A 139 17.81 -25.60 11.15
C GLY A 139 16.29 -25.83 11.18
N ILE A 140 15.46 -24.80 10.97
CA ILE A 140 13.99 -24.99 11.02
C ILE A 140 13.48 -25.87 9.88
N TRP A 141 14.05 -25.71 8.69
CA TRP A 141 13.71 -26.49 7.51
C TRP A 141 14.13 -27.95 7.60
N ASP A 142 15.10 -28.30 8.45
CA ASP A 142 15.47 -29.70 8.68
C ASP A 142 14.33 -30.53 9.27
N SER A 143 13.48 -29.88 10.06
CA SER A 143 12.29 -30.51 10.63
C SER A 143 11.15 -30.52 9.62
N ILE A 144 10.86 -29.38 9.00
CA ILE A 144 9.75 -29.21 8.05
C ILE A 144 9.94 -30.08 6.79
N LEU A 145 11.15 -30.14 6.24
CA LEU A 145 11.47 -30.87 5.00
C LEU A 145 11.93 -32.31 5.25
N LYS A 146 11.81 -32.82 6.47
CA LYS A 146 12.24 -34.19 6.83
C LYS A 146 11.46 -35.26 6.07
N SER A 147 10.17 -35.04 5.85
CA SER A 147 9.29 -35.94 5.12
C SER A 147 8.13 -35.17 4.49
N GLN A 148 7.46 -35.76 3.51
CA GLN A 148 6.26 -35.16 2.93
C GLN A 148 5.13 -34.97 3.95
N GLU A 149 5.10 -35.76 5.03
CA GLU A 149 4.09 -35.59 6.08
C GLU A 149 4.33 -34.31 6.89
N GLU A 150 5.56 -34.06 7.31
CA GLU A 150 5.95 -32.81 7.99
C GLU A 150 5.71 -31.59 7.09
N VAL A 151 5.99 -31.72 5.80
CA VAL A 151 5.68 -30.68 4.81
C VAL A 151 4.18 -30.39 4.76
N ARG A 152 3.33 -31.43 4.68
CA ARG A 152 1.87 -31.26 4.66
C ARG A 152 1.36 -30.65 5.95
N MET A 153 1.87 -31.09 7.10
CA MET A 153 1.50 -30.53 8.41
C MET A 153 1.79 -29.02 8.47
N PHE A 154 2.99 -28.61 8.03
CA PHE A 154 3.36 -27.20 8.02
C PHE A 154 2.51 -26.38 7.03
N ALA A 155 2.33 -26.87 5.80
CA ALA A 155 1.51 -26.19 4.80
C ALA A 155 0.03 -26.06 5.24
N ASN A 156 -0.54 -27.11 5.84
CA ASN A 156 -1.90 -27.09 6.37
C ASN A 156 -2.07 -26.10 7.52
N ALA A 157 -1.05 -25.93 8.38
CA ALA A 157 -1.06 -24.91 9.41
C ALA A 157 -1.12 -23.50 8.81
N LEU A 158 -0.33 -23.22 7.77
CA LEU A 158 -0.35 -21.93 7.05
C LEU A 158 -1.71 -21.67 6.38
N ILE A 159 -2.30 -22.68 5.75
CA ILE A 159 -3.64 -22.59 5.14
C ILE A 159 -4.70 -22.33 6.21
N HIS A 160 -4.63 -23.03 7.35
CA HIS A 160 -5.56 -22.86 8.45
C HIS A 160 -5.53 -21.42 8.98
N ILE A 161 -4.34 -20.87 9.22
CA ILE A 161 -4.15 -19.49 9.71
C ILE A 161 -4.69 -18.47 8.70
N ALA A 162 -4.34 -18.60 7.42
CA ALA A 162 -4.82 -17.70 6.37
C ALA A 162 -6.35 -17.72 6.24
N LYS A 163 -6.95 -18.92 6.29
CA LYS A 163 -8.40 -19.08 6.23
C LYS A 163 -9.10 -18.53 7.47
N PHE A 164 -8.52 -18.73 8.66
CA PHE A 164 -9.10 -18.28 9.92
C PHE A 164 -9.11 -16.74 10.03
N TYR A 165 -7.97 -16.10 9.74
CA TYR A 165 -7.83 -14.64 9.77
C TYR A 165 -8.19 -13.97 8.43
N LYS A 166 -8.63 -14.74 7.44
CA LYS A 166 -9.15 -14.28 6.15
C LYS A 166 -8.20 -13.32 5.42
N PHE A 167 -6.94 -13.69 5.27
CA PHE A 167 -6.00 -13.03 4.35
C PHE A 167 -5.62 -13.99 3.22
N ASP A 168 -5.03 -13.46 2.15
CA ASP A 168 -5.10 -14.07 0.83
C ASP A 168 -3.90 -14.94 0.46
N GLY A 169 -3.01 -15.25 1.41
CA GLY A 169 -1.91 -16.18 1.18
C GLY A 169 -0.58 -15.72 1.75
N TRP A 170 0.52 -16.13 1.11
CA TRP A 170 1.85 -16.10 1.72
C TRP A 170 2.95 -15.68 0.75
N PHE A 171 3.76 -14.73 1.20
CA PHE A 171 5.08 -14.48 0.67
C PHE A 171 6.10 -15.38 1.39
N ILE A 172 6.87 -16.16 0.63
CA ILE A 172 7.84 -17.13 1.13
C ILE A 172 9.25 -16.60 0.89
N ASN A 173 9.96 -16.24 1.96
CA ASN A 173 11.31 -15.72 1.92
C ASN A 173 12.29 -16.59 2.73
N ILE A 174 13.03 -17.47 2.04
CA ILE A 174 14.02 -18.35 2.69
C ILE A 174 15.41 -17.73 2.54
N GLU A 175 15.90 -17.05 3.58
CA GLU A 175 17.20 -16.35 3.63
C GLU A 175 18.27 -17.22 4.35
N ASN A 176 18.20 -18.54 4.21
CA ASN A 176 19.18 -19.48 4.77
C ASN A 176 19.38 -20.69 3.85
N THR A 177 20.51 -21.38 4.01
CA THR A 177 20.83 -22.60 3.23
C THR A 177 19.81 -23.72 3.49
N ILE A 178 19.49 -24.48 2.45
CA ILE A 178 18.71 -25.72 2.48
C ILE A 178 19.62 -26.86 2.05
N LYS A 179 19.52 -28.03 2.69
CA LYS A 179 20.32 -29.19 2.29
C LYS A 179 19.89 -29.66 0.90
N ASN A 180 20.86 -30.03 0.08
CA ASN A 180 20.62 -30.39 -1.32
C ASN A 180 19.61 -31.54 -1.47
N ASP A 181 19.67 -32.53 -0.57
CA ASP A 181 18.76 -33.67 -0.52
C ASP A 181 17.32 -33.30 -0.08
N GLN A 182 17.10 -32.11 0.47
CA GLN A 182 15.79 -31.60 0.89
C GLN A 182 15.10 -30.72 -0.15
N ILE A 183 15.77 -30.35 -1.25
CA ILE A 183 15.20 -29.46 -2.27
C ILE A 183 13.92 -30.04 -2.88
N THR A 184 13.87 -31.35 -3.10
CA THR A 184 12.66 -32.03 -3.58
C THR A 184 11.48 -31.82 -2.64
N ASN A 185 11.70 -31.84 -1.32
CA ASN A 185 10.65 -31.60 -0.34
C ASN A 185 10.28 -30.12 -0.23
N LEU A 186 11.21 -29.20 -0.48
CA LEU A 186 10.91 -27.77 -0.58
C LEU A 186 10.02 -27.47 -1.80
N ILE A 187 10.33 -28.04 -2.95
CA ILE A 187 9.49 -27.92 -4.15
C ILE A 187 8.10 -28.54 -3.89
N TYR A 188 8.05 -29.71 -3.24
CA TYR A 188 6.79 -30.33 -2.84
C TYR A 188 5.99 -29.45 -1.87
N PHE A 189 6.65 -28.77 -0.92
CA PHE A 189 6.01 -27.81 -0.01
C PHE A 189 5.32 -26.68 -0.77
N LEU A 190 6.04 -26.01 -1.68
CA LEU A 190 5.49 -24.89 -2.46
C LEU A 190 4.30 -25.35 -3.32
N LYS A 191 4.45 -26.48 -4.01
CA LYS A 191 3.39 -27.08 -4.82
C LYS A 191 2.15 -27.39 -4.00
N TYR A 192 2.33 -28.12 -2.89
CA TYR A 192 1.23 -28.54 -2.01
C TYR A 192 0.53 -27.33 -1.41
N LEU A 193 1.28 -26.36 -0.88
CA LEU A 193 0.73 -25.14 -0.32
C LEU A 193 -0.09 -24.36 -1.35
N ARG A 194 0.45 -24.14 -2.55
CA ARG A 194 -0.24 -23.42 -3.63
C ARG A 194 -1.53 -24.12 -4.03
N GLU A 195 -1.51 -25.42 -4.29
CA GLU A 195 -2.69 -26.16 -4.74
C GLU A 195 -3.81 -26.11 -3.68
N HIS A 196 -3.49 -26.36 -2.42
CA HIS A 196 -4.49 -26.48 -1.36
C HIS A 196 -4.96 -25.13 -0.81
N ILE A 197 -4.15 -24.07 -0.89
CA ILE A 197 -4.62 -22.74 -0.49
C ILE A 197 -5.65 -22.18 -1.47
N HIS A 198 -5.51 -22.43 -2.78
CA HIS A 198 -6.50 -22.04 -3.80
C HIS A 198 -7.84 -22.76 -3.63
N GLU A 199 -7.83 -23.98 -3.09
CA GLU A 199 -9.05 -24.69 -2.72
C GLU A 199 -9.70 -24.09 -1.46
N ALA A 200 -8.90 -23.62 -0.52
CA ALA A 200 -9.36 -23.11 0.77
C ALA A 200 -9.81 -21.65 0.73
N ILE A 201 -9.17 -20.82 -0.10
CA ILE A 201 -9.32 -19.38 -0.18
C ILE A 201 -9.35 -18.99 -1.66
N ARG A 202 -10.48 -18.47 -2.11
CA ARG A 202 -10.64 -18.00 -3.49
C ARG A 202 -9.67 -16.86 -3.77
N ASP A 203 -9.07 -16.87 -4.95
CA ASP A 203 -8.14 -15.83 -5.43
C ASP A 203 -6.90 -15.66 -4.52
N SER A 204 -6.49 -16.70 -3.78
CA SER A 204 -5.27 -16.68 -2.98
C SER A 204 -3.99 -16.50 -3.81
N GLU A 205 -2.86 -16.25 -3.17
CA GLU A 205 -1.57 -16.08 -3.85
C GLU A 205 -0.39 -16.57 -2.99
N ILE A 206 0.52 -17.32 -3.61
CA ILE A 206 1.81 -17.72 -3.05
C ILE A 206 2.93 -17.14 -3.89
N ILE A 207 3.76 -16.30 -3.26
CA ILE A 207 4.88 -15.62 -3.93
C ILE A 207 6.19 -16.09 -3.33
N TRP A 208 7.10 -16.57 -4.18
CA TRP A 208 8.45 -17.00 -3.80
C TRP A 208 9.45 -15.86 -3.91
N TYR A 209 10.33 -15.66 -2.92
CA TYR A 209 11.45 -14.75 -3.05
C TYR A 209 12.68 -15.41 -3.70
N ASP A 210 13.32 -14.70 -4.61
CA ASP A 210 14.55 -15.09 -5.31
C ASP A 210 15.76 -15.19 -4.36
N SER A 211 15.85 -16.30 -3.60
CA SER A 211 16.87 -16.50 -2.58
C SER A 211 17.67 -17.80 -2.72
N VAL A 212 17.10 -18.96 -2.37
CA VAL A 212 17.80 -20.24 -2.46
C VAL A 212 17.73 -20.80 -3.87
N THR A 213 18.85 -21.34 -4.33
CA THR A 213 18.96 -22.02 -5.63
C THR A 213 18.34 -23.43 -5.58
N ASN A 214 18.15 -24.04 -6.74
CA ASN A 214 17.81 -25.45 -6.91
C ASN A 214 18.85 -26.45 -6.34
N LYS A 215 19.97 -25.95 -5.80
CA LYS A 215 20.95 -26.74 -5.04
C LYS A 215 20.87 -26.52 -3.54
N GLY A 216 20.01 -25.60 -3.08
CA GLY A 216 19.82 -25.19 -1.70
C GLY A 216 20.80 -24.12 -1.19
N THR A 217 21.71 -23.65 -2.05
CA THR A 217 22.61 -22.54 -1.71
C THR A 217 21.85 -21.22 -1.72
N LEU A 218 21.97 -20.43 -0.66
CA LEU A 218 21.47 -19.05 -0.60
C LEU A 218 22.31 -18.15 -1.51
N LYS A 219 21.70 -17.65 -2.58
CA LYS A 219 22.32 -16.75 -3.55
C LYS A 219 21.21 -16.12 -4.38
N TRP A 220 21.02 -14.80 -4.28
CA TRP A 220 20.02 -14.10 -5.09
C TRP A 220 20.45 -14.01 -6.57
N GLN A 221 19.60 -14.42 -7.50
CA GLN A 221 19.91 -14.41 -8.94
C GLN A 221 19.72 -13.00 -9.54
N ASN A 222 18.80 -12.21 -8.99
CA ASN A 222 18.29 -10.95 -9.54
C ASN A 222 17.66 -11.10 -10.94
N GLU A 223 17.26 -12.32 -11.29
CA GLU A 223 16.64 -12.71 -12.55
C GLU A 223 15.95 -14.07 -12.38
N LEU A 224 14.95 -14.36 -13.22
CA LEU A 224 14.44 -15.72 -13.39
C LEU A 224 15.42 -16.49 -14.29
N ASN A 225 16.00 -17.57 -13.79
CA ASN A 225 16.93 -18.43 -14.53
C ASN A 225 16.84 -19.90 -14.09
N ASN A 226 17.74 -20.75 -14.62
CA ASN A 226 17.75 -22.19 -14.33
C ASN A 226 18.00 -22.53 -12.84
N GLU A 227 18.52 -21.59 -12.04
CA GLU A 227 18.75 -21.81 -10.60
C GLU A 227 17.46 -21.65 -9.77
N ASN A 228 16.44 -20.90 -10.24
CA ASN A 228 15.23 -20.60 -9.46
C ASN A 228 13.89 -20.89 -10.19
N VAL A 229 13.93 -21.28 -11.48
CA VAL A 229 12.72 -21.53 -12.29
C VAL A 229 11.79 -22.59 -11.69
N GLU A 230 12.31 -23.62 -11.04
CA GLU A 230 11.49 -24.65 -10.39
C GLU A 230 10.60 -24.08 -9.28
N PHE A 231 11.08 -23.10 -8.52
CA PHE A 231 10.27 -22.44 -7.49
C PHE A 231 9.19 -21.57 -8.12
N PHE A 232 9.54 -20.82 -9.17
CA PHE A 232 8.57 -20.04 -9.95
C PHE A 232 7.45 -20.90 -10.53
N LEU A 233 7.78 -22.09 -11.06
CA LEU A 233 6.80 -23.02 -11.61
C LEU A 233 5.82 -23.60 -10.58
N ASN A 234 6.21 -23.64 -9.30
CA ASN A 234 5.41 -24.21 -8.22
C ASN A 234 4.75 -23.13 -7.32
N CYS A 235 4.91 -21.85 -7.64
CA CYS A 235 4.26 -20.70 -7.00
C CYS A 235 3.43 -19.88 -8.01
N ASP A 236 2.58 -18.99 -7.49
CA ASP A 236 1.78 -18.07 -8.33
C ASP A 236 2.65 -16.96 -8.92
N GLY A 237 3.73 -16.58 -8.23
CA GLY A 237 4.73 -15.67 -8.75
C GLY A 237 6.08 -15.78 -8.07
N ILE A 238 7.07 -15.10 -8.65
CA ILE A 238 8.41 -14.93 -8.11
C ILE A 238 8.70 -13.44 -7.89
N TYR A 239 9.22 -13.12 -6.72
CA TYR A 239 9.77 -11.82 -6.36
C TYR A 239 11.28 -11.89 -6.57
N LEU A 240 11.78 -11.22 -7.62
CA LEU A 240 13.21 -11.13 -7.92
C LEU A 240 13.90 -10.10 -7.05
N ASN A 241 15.13 -10.40 -6.60
CA ASN A 241 15.93 -9.46 -5.83
C ASN A 241 16.28 -8.19 -6.63
N TYR A 242 16.58 -7.10 -5.93
CA TYR A 242 16.63 -5.74 -6.48
C TYR A 242 17.94 -5.35 -7.21
N ASN A 243 18.95 -6.24 -7.25
CA ASN A 243 20.26 -5.97 -7.89
C ASN A 243 20.32 -6.41 -9.37
N TRP A 244 19.26 -6.14 -10.13
CA TRP A 244 19.10 -6.57 -11.53
C TRP A 244 19.78 -5.62 -12.53
N THR A 245 19.93 -6.10 -13.77
CA THR A 245 20.40 -5.33 -14.94
C THR A 245 19.38 -5.45 -16.07
N LYS A 246 19.47 -4.61 -17.11
CA LYS A 246 18.56 -4.72 -18.26
C LYS A 246 18.55 -6.13 -18.89
N SER A 247 19.73 -6.71 -19.12
CA SER A 247 19.86 -8.07 -19.67
C SER A 247 19.19 -9.13 -18.80
N LYS A 248 19.23 -8.95 -17.47
CA LYS A 248 18.58 -9.85 -16.51
C LYS A 248 17.05 -9.77 -16.58
N LEU A 249 16.50 -8.59 -16.84
CA LEU A 249 15.06 -8.42 -17.08
C LEU A 249 14.64 -9.12 -18.39
N GLU A 250 15.38 -8.88 -19.47
CA GLU A 250 15.14 -9.50 -20.79
C GLU A 250 15.24 -11.04 -20.71
N ASN A 251 16.23 -11.57 -19.97
CA ASN A 251 16.36 -13.00 -19.70
C ASN A 251 15.15 -13.55 -18.96
N SER A 252 14.70 -12.84 -17.92
CA SER A 252 13.56 -13.26 -17.08
C SER A 252 12.28 -13.33 -17.90
N TYR A 253 12.02 -12.31 -18.72
CA TYR A 253 10.90 -12.27 -19.66
C TYR A 253 10.94 -13.48 -20.61
N THR A 254 12.10 -13.68 -21.25
CA THR A 254 12.29 -14.74 -22.25
C THR A 254 12.08 -16.13 -21.64
N LEU A 255 12.63 -16.37 -20.45
CA LEU A 255 12.49 -17.66 -19.79
C LEU A 255 11.04 -17.96 -19.38
N ALA A 256 10.30 -16.99 -18.83
CA ALA A 256 8.89 -17.20 -18.52
C ALA A 256 8.06 -17.53 -19.77
N LYS A 257 8.32 -16.85 -20.89
CA LYS A 257 7.66 -17.17 -22.17
C LYS A 257 8.01 -18.58 -22.64
N ASN A 258 9.28 -18.99 -22.56
CA ASN A 258 9.70 -20.35 -22.91
C ASN A 258 9.06 -21.42 -22.03
N CYS A 259 8.75 -21.09 -20.77
CA CYS A 259 8.04 -21.95 -19.83
C CYS A 259 6.51 -21.89 -19.95
N ASN A 260 5.95 -21.14 -20.93
CA ASN A 260 4.51 -20.87 -21.05
C ASN A 260 3.86 -20.31 -19.78
N ARG A 261 4.62 -19.50 -19.02
CA ARG A 261 4.13 -18.78 -17.83
C ARG A 261 3.92 -17.30 -18.15
N SER A 262 3.02 -16.68 -17.40
CA SER A 262 2.80 -15.24 -17.53
C SER A 262 4.02 -14.47 -17.04
N VAL A 263 4.45 -13.48 -17.82
CA VAL A 263 5.53 -12.57 -17.41
C VAL A 263 5.09 -11.64 -16.28
N GLN A 264 3.79 -11.47 -16.08
CA GLN A 264 3.22 -10.71 -14.97
C GLN A 264 3.37 -11.42 -13.62
N ASP A 265 3.71 -12.71 -13.62
CA ASP A 265 4.00 -13.47 -12.41
C ASP A 265 5.44 -13.22 -11.92
N ILE A 266 6.24 -12.42 -12.63
CA ILE A 266 7.58 -12.01 -12.25
C ILE A 266 7.53 -10.59 -11.67
N TYR A 267 7.66 -10.48 -10.35
CA TYR A 267 7.72 -9.22 -9.63
C TYR A 267 9.19 -8.82 -9.41
N VAL A 268 9.67 -7.83 -10.15
CA VAL A 268 11.04 -7.34 -10.03
C VAL A 268 11.17 -6.39 -8.85
N GLY A 269 12.13 -6.64 -7.96
CA GLY A 269 12.36 -5.83 -6.77
C GLY A 269 12.82 -4.41 -7.06
N VAL A 270 12.18 -3.44 -6.40
CA VAL A 270 12.63 -2.06 -6.25
C VAL A 270 12.83 -1.79 -4.77
N ASP A 271 14.08 -1.71 -4.31
CA ASP A 271 14.39 -1.34 -2.94
C ASP A 271 14.38 0.18 -2.79
N VAL A 272 13.39 0.71 -2.07
CA VAL A 272 13.23 2.15 -1.86
C VAL A 272 14.36 2.71 -0.98
N TRP A 273 15.08 1.89 -0.22
CA TRP A 273 16.30 2.33 0.46
C TRP A 273 17.55 2.33 -0.43
N GLY A 274 17.46 1.78 -1.64
CA GLY A 274 18.48 1.91 -2.67
C GLY A 274 19.68 0.97 -2.53
N ARG A 275 19.61 -0.12 -1.75
CA ARG A 275 20.75 -1.02 -1.52
C ARG A 275 21.08 -1.82 -2.78
N GLY A 276 21.86 -1.23 -3.70
CA GLY A 276 22.21 -1.85 -4.98
C GLY A 276 21.12 -1.80 -6.05
N CYS A 277 19.94 -1.27 -5.71
CA CYS A 277 18.84 -1.07 -6.66
C CYS A 277 19.20 -0.02 -7.73
N PRO A 278 18.97 -0.29 -9.02
CA PRO A 278 19.10 0.72 -10.06
C PRO A 278 18.36 2.02 -9.70
N GLY A 279 19.01 3.18 -9.87
CA GLY A 279 18.48 4.49 -9.48
C GLY A 279 18.79 4.90 -8.03
N GLY A 280 19.15 3.97 -7.14
CA GLY A 280 19.60 4.28 -5.78
C GLY A 280 18.50 4.60 -4.76
N GLY A 281 17.25 4.18 -5.01
CA GLY A 281 16.14 4.32 -4.06
C GLY A 281 15.58 5.74 -3.92
N GLY A 282 14.85 5.99 -2.83
CA GLY A 282 14.14 7.23 -2.55
C GLY A 282 13.25 7.64 -3.73
N PHE A 283 13.22 8.93 -4.05
CA PHE A 283 12.49 9.43 -5.22
C PHE A 283 13.00 8.87 -6.57
N ASN A 284 14.25 8.40 -6.63
CA ASN A 284 14.80 7.75 -7.82
C ASN A 284 14.33 6.30 -8.00
N SER A 285 13.53 5.75 -7.07
CA SER A 285 12.81 4.47 -7.28
C SER A 285 11.96 4.49 -8.56
N THR A 286 11.52 5.68 -8.98
CA THR A 286 10.86 5.92 -10.27
C THR A 286 11.67 5.47 -11.47
N TYR A 287 13.00 5.63 -11.44
CA TYR A 287 13.90 5.17 -12.50
C TYR A 287 13.88 3.63 -12.60
N ALA A 288 13.97 2.95 -11.45
CA ALA A 288 13.91 1.49 -11.39
C ALA A 288 12.57 0.98 -11.95
N LEU A 289 11.46 1.55 -11.47
CA LEU A 289 10.11 1.21 -11.90
C LEU A 289 9.91 1.41 -13.40
N GLU A 290 10.35 2.55 -13.95
CA GLU A 290 10.27 2.82 -15.40
C GLU A 290 10.93 1.70 -16.20
N ARG A 291 12.17 1.31 -15.85
CA ARG A 291 12.90 0.28 -16.59
C ARG A 291 12.26 -1.09 -16.50
N ILE A 292 11.70 -1.44 -15.34
CA ILE A 292 10.97 -2.70 -15.17
C ILE A 292 9.73 -2.73 -16.07
N ARG A 293 8.97 -1.62 -16.11
CA ARG A 293 7.76 -1.52 -16.93
C ARG A 293 8.03 -1.46 -18.43
N GLN A 294 9.18 -0.95 -18.86
CA GLN A 294 9.61 -0.98 -20.27
C GLN A 294 9.84 -2.42 -20.78
N GLU A 295 10.08 -3.37 -19.88
CA GLU A 295 10.23 -4.80 -20.21
C GLU A 295 8.93 -5.60 -19.95
N ASP A 296 7.80 -4.92 -19.73
CA ASP A 296 6.48 -5.52 -19.43
C ASP A 296 6.47 -6.47 -18.22
N LEU A 297 7.35 -6.25 -17.24
CA LEU A 297 7.43 -7.06 -16.01
C LEU A 297 6.68 -6.43 -14.85
N SER A 298 6.19 -7.28 -13.94
CA SER A 298 5.60 -6.84 -12.67
C SER A 298 6.67 -6.26 -11.75
N VAL A 299 6.25 -5.47 -10.76
CA VAL A 299 7.17 -4.82 -9.80
C VAL A 299 6.80 -5.19 -8.38
N ALA A 300 7.81 -5.36 -7.53
CA ALA A 300 7.64 -5.38 -6.09
C ALA A 300 8.40 -4.22 -5.45
N ILE A 301 7.66 -3.27 -4.88
CA ILE A 301 8.20 -2.09 -4.22
C ILE A 301 8.46 -2.46 -2.76
N PHE A 302 9.75 -2.52 -2.39
CA PHE A 302 10.20 -2.91 -1.06
C PHE A 302 10.43 -1.70 -0.15
N ALA A 303 9.92 -1.78 1.07
CA ALA A 303 10.10 -0.81 2.15
C ALA A 303 9.76 0.66 1.78
N PRO A 304 8.62 0.94 1.11
CA PRO A 304 8.23 2.30 0.73
C PRO A 304 7.90 3.19 1.93
N ALA A 305 7.75 2.62 3.14
CA ALA A 305 7.65 3.39 4.37
C ALA A 305 8.88 4.26 4.68
N TRP A 306 9.93 4.20 3.84
CA TRP A 306 11.03 5.15 3.78
C TRP A 306 10.61 6.62 3.96
N THR A 307 9.51 7.07 3.35
CA THR A 307 8.99 8.44 3.48
C THR A 307 8.68 8.83 4.93
N HIS A 308 8.28 7.86 5.75
CA HIS A 308 8.04 8.03 7.18
C HIS A 308 9.28 7.73 8.01
N GLU A 309 9.96 6.62 7.73
CA GLU A 309 11.09 6.17 8.53
C GLU A 309 12.28 7.12 8.46
N PHE A 310 12.60 7.62 7.26
CA PHE A 310 13.74 8.46 7.03
C PHE A 310 13.48 9.90 7.48
N PHE A 311 12.31 10.48 7.17
CA PHE A 311 11.99 11.89 7.42
C PHE A 311 11.19 12.15 8.71
N GLY A 312 10.61 11.12 9.31
CA GLY A 312 9.72 11.22 10.46
C GLY A 312 8.28 11.61 10.11
N ALA A 313 7.38 11.51 11.10
CA ALA A 313 5.94 11.66 10.90
C ALA A 313 5.47 13.07 10.48
N LYS A 314 6.22 14.12 10.87
CA LYS A 314 5.78 15.52 10.66
C LYS A 314 5.55 15.89 9.20
N LYS A 315 6.36 15.34 8.29
CA LYS A 315 6.30 15.61 6.84
C LYS A 315 5.91 14.39 6.02
N PHE A 316 5.56 13.29 6.70
CA PHE A 316 5.25 12.01 6.08
C PHE A 316 4.19 12.14 4.98
N GLN A 317 3.03 12.75 5.25
CA GLN A 317 1.94 12.77 4.26
C GLN A 317 2.30 13.55 2.99
N GLU A 318 2.96 14.72 3.14
CA GLU A 318 3.43 15.51 1.99
C GLU A 318 4.46 14.74 1.15
N LEU A 319 5.38 14.01 1.80
CA LEU A 319 6.40 13.22 1.14
C LEU A 319 5.87 11.92 0.51
N GLU A 320 4.90 11.28 1.15
CA GLU A 320 4.20 10.10 0.64
C GLU A 320 3.44 10.45 -0.64
N ASP A 321 2.65 11.53 -0.61
CA ASP A 321 1.94 12.02 -1.80
C ASP A 321 2.92 12.39 -2.92
N LEU A 322 4.07 13.02 -2.60
CA LEU A 322 5.13 13.33 -3.57
C LEU A 322 5.78 12.07 -4.17
N PHE A 323 6.09 11.07 -3.34
CA PHE A 323 6.76 9.83 -3.74
C PHE A 323 5.86 9.05 -4.70
N TRP A 324 4.62 8.80 -4.32
CA TRP A 324 3.66 8.06 -5.15
C TRP A 324 3.27 8.81 -6.42
N ALA A 325 3.24 10.15 -6.41
CA ALA A 325 3.01 10.94 -7.61
C ALA A 325 4.10 10.71 -8.69
N GLN A 326 5.33 10.37 -8.31
CA GLN A 326 6.38 10.06 -9.29
C GLN A 326 6.23 8.66 -9.89
N LEU A 327 5.73 7.70 -9.10
CA LEU A 327 5.53 6.32 -9.53
C LEU A 327 4.29 6.16 -10.40
N PHE A 328 3.22 6.91 -10.10
CA PHE A 328 1.91 6.83 -10.74
C PHE A 328 1.91 6.69 -12.27
N PRO A 329 2.73 7.44 -13.04
CA PRO A 329 2.77 7.31 -14.50
C PRO A 329 3.08 5.90 -15.02
N TYR A 330 3.70 5.06 -14.20
CA TYR A 330 4.12 3.69 -14.53
C TYR A 330 3.27 2.61 -13.83
N LEU A 331 2.19 3.02 -13.18
CA LEU A 331 1.25 2.16 -12.47
C LEU A 331 -0.12 2.16 -13.15
N TYR A 332 -0.95 1.20 -12.75
CA TYR A 332 -2.30 1.01 -13.24
C TYR A 332 -3.31 1.30 -12.14
N VAL A 333 -4.35 2.08 -12.46
CA VAL A 333 -5.39 2.46 -11.50
C VAL A 333 -6.53 1.46 -11.55
N HIS A 334 -6.69 0.71 -10.46
CA HIS A 334 -7.74 -0.26 -10.24
C HIS A 334 -9.06 0.42 -9.89
N VAL A 335 -10.16 -0.17 -10.36
CA VAL A 335 -11.52 0.34 -10.17
C VAL A 335 -12.30 -0.63 -9.29
N PRO A 336 -12.58 -0.28 -8.02
CA PRO A 336 -13.39 -1.11 -7.14
C PRO A 336 -14.86 -1.11 -7.60
N VAL A 337 -15.52 -2.24 -7.38
CA VAL A 337 -16.93 -2.46 -7.74
C VAL A 337 -17.82 -2.40 -6.49
N TYR A 338 -18.93 -1.68 -6.62
CA TYR A 338 -19.99 -1.55 -5.63
C TYR A 338 -21.29 -2.10 -6.24
N LYS A 339 -21.61 -3.36 -5.93
CA LYS A 339 -22.79 -4.06 -6.47
C LYS A 339 -23.95 -4.02 -5.49
N GLY A 340 -24.96 -3.19 -5.76
CA GLY A 340 -26.07 -3.00 -4.81
C GLY A 340 -25.64 -2.37 -3.48
N GLU A 341 -24.47 -1.73 -3.46
CA GLU A 341 -23.88 -1.07 -2.29
C GLU A 341 -23.82 0.44 -2.49
N VAL A 342 -23.84 1.18 -1.38
CA VAL A 342 -23.62 2.63 -1.40
C VAL A 342 -22.12 2.92 -1.37
N PHE A 343 -21.60 3.59 -2.39
CA PHE A 343 -20.28 4.19 -2.32
C PHE A 343 -20.28 5.35 -1.30
N LYS A 344 -19.46 5.24 -0.26
CA LYS A 344 -19.36 6.26 0.79
C LYS A 344 -17.92 6.42 1.27
N THR A 345 -17.47 7.66 1.39
CA THR A 345 -16.19 7.99 2.04
C THR A 345 -16.30 9.27 2.85
N SER A 346 -15.56 9.31 3.96
CA SER A 346 -15.27 10.55 4.70
C SER A 346 -13.82 10.98 4.53
N PHE A 347 -13.07 10.32 3.65
CA PHE A 347 -11.63 10.48 3.45
C PHE A 347 -10.77 10.10 4.67
N CYS A 348 -11.35 9.56 5.75
CA CYS A 348 -10.61 9.13 6.93
C CYS A 348 -9.51 8.12 6.55
N ARG A 349 -8.25 8.51 6.72
CA ARG A 349 -7.05 7.68 6.44
C ARG A 349 -6.79 6.58 7.48
N GLY A 350 -7.63 6.48 8.52
CA GLY A 350 -7.44 5.55 9.63
C GLY A 350 -6.63 6.15 10.79
N SER A 351 -6.30 7.43 10.75
CA SER A 351 -5.74 8.14 11.91
C SER A 351 -6.18 9.60 11.95
N GLY A 352 -5.97 10.24 13.10
CA GLY A 352 -6.19 11.67 13.28
C GLY A 352 -5.75 12.13 14.67
N THR A 353 -5.35 13.40 14.79
CA THR A 353 -5.12 14.06 16.08
C THR A 353 -6.40 14.14 16.91
N LEU A 354 -7.55 14.16 16.23
CA LEU A 354 -8.89 14.19 16.78
C LEU A 354 -9.77 13.22 15.99
N TYR A 355 -10.75 12.63 16.67
CA TYR A 355 -11.82 11.87 16.02
C TYR A 355 -13.10 12.70 15.97
N TYR A 356 -13.72 12.80 14.80
CA TYR A 356 -14.96 13.53 14.58
C TYR A 356 -16.13 12.57 14.32
N ARG A 357 -17.31 12.94 14.82
CA ARG A 357 -18.60 12.32 14.46
C ARG A 357 -19.64 13.41 14.27
N CYS A 358 -20.34 13.39 13.14
CA CYS A 358 -21.27 14.43 12.69
C CYS A 358 -20.69 15.86 12.81
N GLY A 359 -19.40 16.02 12.52
CA GLY A 359 -18.69 17.30 12.60
C GLY A 359 -18.31 17.75 14.02
N LYS A 360 -18.54 16.92 15.04
CA LYS A 360 -18.21 17.21 16.45
C LYS A 360 -17.03 16.35 16.92
N ILE A 361 -16.09 16.99 17.60
CA ILE A 361 -14.95 16.33 18.25
C ILE A 361 -15.48 15.34 19.28
N GLN A 362 -14.97 14.11 19.24
CA GLN A 362 -15.19 13.10 20.26
C GLN A 362 -14.09 13.19 21.31
N LEU A 363 -14.49 13.28 22.58
CA LEU A 363 -13.58 13.34 23.72
C LEU A 363 -13.67 12.03 24.51
N ASP A 364 -12.53 11.57 25.03
CA ASP A 364 -12.52 10.50 26.03
C ASP A 364 -12.82 11.09 27.40
N MET A 365 -13.70 10.44 28.17
CA MET A 365 -13.98 10.82 29.56
C MET A 365 -13.19 9.91 30.50
N ARG A 366 -12.45 10.53 31.43
CA ARG A 366 -11.77 9.85 32.54
C ARG A 366 -12.28 10.39 33.87
N VAL A 367 -12.44 9.52 34.85
CA VAL A 367 -12.79 9.92 36.22
C VAL A 367 -11.53 9.88 37.07
N ILE A 368 -11.02 11.05 37.45
CA ILE A 368 -9.88 11.19 38.35
C ILE A 368 -10.39 11.84 39.64
N GLU A 369 -10.22 11.15 40.77
CA GLU A 369 -10.65 11.64 42.10
C GLU A 369 -12.13 12.10 42.16
N GLY A 370 -13.01 11.40 41.43
CA GLY A 370 -14.44 11.73 41.37
C GLY A 370 -14.80 12.89 40.44
N ARG A 371 -13.84 13.48 39.73
CA ARG A 371 -14.06 14.51 38.69
C ARG A 371 -13.98 13.91 37.31
N SER A 372 -14.92 14.29 36.44
CA SER A 372 -14.88 13.93 35.01
C SER A 372 -13.95 14.88 34.26
N ILE A 373 -12.91 14.34 33.66
CA ILE A 373 -11.96 15.04 32.80
C ILE A 373 -12.22 14.57 31.37
N PHE A 374 -12.33 15.52 30.44
CA PHE A 374 -12.50 15.24 29.02
C PHE A 374 -11.20 15.52 28.30
N GLU A 375 -10.67 14.50 27.62
CA GLU A 375 -9.43 14.57 26.86
C GLU A 375 -9.71 14.41 25.37
N GLU A 376 -8.90 15.06 24.55
CA GLU A 376 -8.90 14.85 23.10
C GLU A 376 -8.63 13.37 22.77
N LYS A 377 -9.24 12.91 21.68
CA LYS A 377 -9.17 11.50 21.26
C LYS A 377 -8.36 11.33 19.98
N PRO A 378 -7.01 11.41 20.04
CA PRO A 378 -6.18 11.00 18.92
C PRO A 378 -6.34 9.50 18.72
N PHE A 379 -6.22 9.07 17.47
CA PHE A 379 -6.40 7.66 17.14
C PHE A 379 -5.55 7.24 15.95
N TYR A 380 -5.23 5.96 15.95
CA TYR A 380 -4.66 5.20 14.85
C TYR A 380 -5.36 3.84 14.81
N ASN A 381 -6.17 3.62 13.78
CA ASN A 381 -6.85 2.37 13.53
C ASN A 381 -7.14 2.24 12.02
N LEU A 382 -6.35 1.40 11.34
CA LEU A 382 -6.48 1.19 9.90
C LEU A 382 -7.80 0.50 9.50
N SER A 383 -8.44 -0.25 10.41
CA SER A 383 -9.70 -0.95 10.09
C SER A 383 -10.86 0.00 9.79
N ILE A 384 -10.78 1.24 10.28
CA ILE A 384 -11.78 2.29 10.05
C ILE A 384 -11.39 3.24 8.90
N GLN A 385 -10.30 2.96 8.18
CA GLN A 385 -9.96 3.67 6.96
C GLN A 385 -11.12 3.58 5.96
N LYS A 386 -11.43 4.69 5.31
CA LYS A 386 -12.49 4.81 4.29
C LYS A 386 -11.89 4.76 2.89
N PRO A 387 -12.70 4.52 1.84
CA PRO A 387 -12.21 4.57 0.45
C PRO A 387 -11.41 5.85 0.17
N GLN A 388 -10.17 5.67 -0.29
CA GLN A 388 -9.21 6.75 -0.57
C GLN A 388 -9.24 7.16 -2.04
N ILE A 389 -8.74 8.37 -2.31
CA ILE A 389 -8.70 8.98 -3.66
C ILE A 389 -7.91 8.09 -4.61
N SER A 390 -8.41 7.90 -5.83
CA SER A 390 -7.85 6.96 -6.82
C SER A 390 -6.75 7.55 -7.71
N VAL A 391 -6.47 8.85 -7.59
CA VAL A 391 -5.56 9.59 -8.45
C VAL A 391 -4.60 10.45 -7.61
N PRO A 392 -3.38 10.77 -8.11
CA PRO A 392 -2.43 11.56 -7.35
C PRO A 392 -2.76 13.04 -7.50
N VAL A 393 -2.31 13.87 -6.56
CA VAL A 393 -2.51 15.33 -6.65
C VAL A 393 -1.86 15.88 -7.93
N PRO A 394 -2.60 16.61 -8.80
CA PRO A 394 -2.15 16.93 -10.17
C PRO A 394 -0.82 17.67 -10.33
N HIS A 395 -0.39 18.42 -9.31
CA HIS A 395 0.78 19.28 -9.39
C HIS A 395 2.05 18.67 -8.76
N LEU A 396 2.01 17.46 -8.20
CA LEU A 396 3.12 16.87 -7.44
C LEU A 396 4.22 16.21 -8.28
N LYS A 397 4.01 16.00 -9.58
CA LYS A 397 5.05 15.44 -10.44
C LYS A 397 6.25 16.39 -10.52
N PHE A 398 7.47 15.87 -10.42
CA PHE A 398 8.68 16.67 -10.53
C PHE A 398 8.84 17.23 -11.95
N THR A 399 9.14 18.52 -12.02
CA THR A 399 9.54 19.26 -13.22
C THR A 399 11.05 19.45 -13.29
N HIS A 400 11.74 19.34 -12.15
CA HIS A 400 13.20 19.33 -12.06
C HIS A 400 13.65 18.26 -11.07
N ILE A 401 14.62 17.45 -11.49
CA ILE A 401 15.28 16.42 -10.68
C ILE A 401 16.78 16.75 -10.69
N PRO A 402 17.44 16.83 -9.52
CA PRO A 402 18.87 17.14 -9.46
C PRO A 402 19.67 16.04 -10.16
N GLN A 403 20.67 16.42 -10.96
CA GLN A 403 21.60 15.43 -11.53
C GLN A 403 22.42 14.79 -10.41
N PRO A 404 22.69 13.48 -10.44
CA PRO A 404 23.62 12.86 -9.52
C PRO A 404 24.97 13.54 -9.65
N ALA A 405 25.61 13.91 -8.53
CA ALA A 405 27.01 14.29 -8.56
C ALA A 405 27.78 13.12 -9.20
N ALA A 406 28.59 13.41 -10.23
CA ALA A 406 29.36 12.38 -10.93
C ALA A 406 30.12 11.52 -9.90
N LEU A 407 30.02 10.19 -10.01
CA LEU A 407 30.84 9.28 -9.22
C LEU A 407 32.32 9.59 -9.55
N GLY A 408 32.95 10.41 -8.73
CA GLY A 408 34.40 10.58 -8.75
C GLY A 408 35.04 9.24 -8.44
N ASN A 409 36.03 8.84 -9.22
CA ASN A 409 36.87 7.66 -8.97
C ASN A 409 37.34 7.66 -7.51
N VAL A 410 36.74 6.83 -6.65
CA VAL A 410 37.18 6.69 -5.26
C VAL A 410 38.39 5.76 -5.23
N ASN A 411 39.55 6.32 -5.57
CA ASN A 411 40.87 5.79 -5.24
C ASN A 411 41.58 6.81 -4.34
N SER A 412 41.13 6.96 -3.11
CA SER A 412 41.97 7.43 -2.00
C SER A 412 41.22 7.31 -0.68
N ARG A 413 41.71 6.43 0.20
CA ARG A 413 41.49 6.54 1.64
C ARG A 413 42.07 7.89 2.07
N ASN A 414 41.23 8.81 2.54
CA ASN A 414 41.48 9.68 3.70
C ASN A 414 40.33 10.67 3.89
N GLU A 415 39.90 10.78 5.16
CA GLU A 415 39.12 11.87 5.78
C GLU A 415 37.74 12.20 5.17
N CYS A 416 36.72 11.47 5.62
CA CYS A 416 35.31 11.77 5.33
C CYS A 416 34.82 12.88 6.27
N THR A 417 34.96 14.14 5.87
CA THR A 417 34.11 15.22 6.38
C THR A 417 32.74 15.05 5.73
N SER A 418 31.71 14.78 6.54
CA SER A 418 30.34 14.54 6.11
C SER A 418 29.68 15.85 5.63
N ASN A 419 30.02 16.30 4.42
CA ASN A 419 29.24 17.33 3.74
C ASN A 419 27.94 16.67 3.27
N SER A 420 26.86 16.89 4.01
CA SER A 420 25.52 16.44 3.62
C SER A 420 25.14 17.11 2.30
N THR A 421 24.97 16.30 1.26
CA THR A 421 24.57 16.80 -0.06
C THR A 421 23.13 17.28 0.01
N GLN A 422 22.89 18.55 -0.34
CA GLN A 422 21.55 19.10 -0.47
C GLN A 422 20.97 18.71 -1.84
N TYR A 423 19.76 18.15 -1.83
CA TYR A 423 19.00 17.87 -3.05
C TYR A 423 17.86 18.87 -3.18
N ILE A 424 17.67 19.42 -4.37
CA ILE A 424 16.58 20.36 -4.67
C ILE A 424 15.75 19.76 -5.79
N TYR A 425 14.49 19.48 -5.48
CA TYR A 425 13.48 19.04 -6.45
C TYR A 425 12.48 20.16 -6.66
N GLU A 426 11.83 20.16 -7.81
CA GLU A 426 10.76 21.09 -8.09
C GLU A 426 9.56 20.41 -8.69
N THR A 427 8.37 20.82 -8.26
CA THR A 427 7.10 20.49 -8.91
C THR A 427 6.52 21.74 -9.58
N LYS A 428 5.31 21.66 -10.13
CA LYS A 428 4.62 22.86 -10.64
C LYS A 428 4.31 23.87 -9.52
N LYS A 429 4.05 23.39 -8.29
CA LYS A 429 3.66 24.22 -7.15
C LYS A 429 4.80 24.44 -6.17
N ASN A 430 5.73 23.50 -6.02
CA ASN A 430 6.64 23.48 -4.88
C ASN A 430 8.12 23.43 -5.26
N ILE A 431 8.95 24.02 -4.42
CA ILE A 431 10.38 23.73 -4.31
C ILE A 431 10.59 22.88 -3.07
N ILE A 432 11.21 21.72 -3.23
CA ILE A 432 11.47 20.75 -2.16
C ILE A 432 12.97 20.66 -1.96
N GLN A 433 13.46 21.05 -0.78
CA GLN A 433 14.87 20.96 -0.43
C GLN A 433 15.07 19.89 0.64
N ILE A 434 15.99 18.98 0.39
CA ILE A 434 16.31 17.86 1.28
C ILE A 434 17.78 17.93 1.67
N LEU A 435 18.05 17.96 2.97
CA LEU A 435 19.39 17.91 3.55
C LEU A 435 19.42 16.82 4.63
N GLY A 436 20.01 15.67 4.31
CA GLY A 436 19.88 14.49 5.16
C GLY A 436 18.41 14.09 5.30
N ASN A 437 17.91 14.01 6.54
CA ASN A 437 16.52 13.71 6.85
C ASN A 437 15.63 14.95 7.05
N VAL A 438 16.16 16.16 6.86
CA VAL A 438 15.40 17.39 6.99
C VAL A 438 14.86 17.78 5.61
N VAL A 439 13.56 18.03 5.53
CA VAL A 439 12.89 18.54 4.33
C VAL A 439 12.24 19.89 4.58
N SER A 440 12.42 20.81 3.64
CA SER A 440 11.61 22.02 3.53
C SER A 440 10.85 22.01 2.19
N ILE A 441 9.58 22.42 2.25
CA ILE A 441 8.69 22.51 1.09
C ILE A 441 8.18 23.95 1.06
N HIS A 442 8.43 24.64 -0.06
CA HIS A 442 8.04 26.02 -0.27
C HIS A 442 7.15 26.13 -1.51
N ASP A 443 6.08 26.92 -1.43
CA ASP A 443 5.24 27.23 -2.59
C ASP A 443 5.96 28.19 -3.55
N LYS A 444 5.82 27.94 -4.84
CA LYS A 444 6.24 28.84 -5.93
C LYS A 444 5.18 29.93 -6.12
N LEU A 445 5.64 31.14 -6.44
CA LEU A 445 4.77 32.23 -6.89
C LEU A 445 4.94 32.44 -8.40
N PRO A 446 3.85 32.67 -9.16
CA PRO A 446 2.43 32.66 -8.78
C PRO A 446 1.82 31.24 -8.72
N MET A 447 0.60 31.13 -8.16
CA MET A 447 -0.14 29.87 -8.02
C MET A 447 -0.45 29.19 -9.37
N VAL A 448 -0.63 27.87 -9.33
CA VAL A 448 -0.78 26.99 -10.50
C VAL A 448 -2.17 27.11 -11.16
N ASP A 449 -2.22 27.23 -12.49
CA ASP A 449 -3.44 27.19 -13.32
C ASP A 449 -4.09 25.78 -13.40
N VAL A 450 -4.07 25.01 -12.31
CA VAL A 450 -4.60 23.65 -12.26
C VAL A 450 -5.42 23.48 -10.98
N ASN A 451 -6.62 22.92 -11.13
CA ASN A 451 -7.45 22.49 -10.01
C ASN A 451 -6.78 21.34 -9.26
N TYR A 452 -6.74 21.42 -7.92
CA TYR A 452 -6.10 20.39 -7.10
C TYR A 452 -6.80 20.21 -5.76
N PHE A 453 -6.35 19.22 -5.00
CA PHE A 453 -6.86 18.90 -3.69
C PHE A 453 -5.73 18.54 -2.73
N GLU A 454 -5.99 18.67 -1.44
CA GLU A 454 -5.06 18.35 -0.35
C GLU A 454 -5.81 17.68 0.80
N PHE A 455 -5.22 16.64 1.39
CA PHE A 455 -5.77 16.06 2.61
C PHE A 455 -5.61 17.05 3.77
N TYR A 456 -6.67 17.24 4.54
CA TYR A 456 -6.71 18.18 5.65
C TYR A 456 -7.13 17.46 6.93
N ASN A 457 -6.24 17.47 7.93
CA ASN A 457 -6.38 16.68 9.16
C ASN A 457 -6.74 17.50 10.40
N GLN A 458 -6.99 18.80 10.27
CA GLN A 458 -7.37 19.65 11.40
C GLN A 458 -8.88 19.63 11.69
N THR A 459 -9.70 19.18 10.73
CA THR A 459 -11.14 19.01 10.91
C THR A 459 -11.66 17.82 10.11
N SER A 460 -12.83 17.31 10.48
CA SER A 460 -13.57 16.33 9.69
C SER A 460 -15.04 16.34 10.06
N PHE A 461 -15.87 15.81 9.16
CA PHE A 461 -17.24 15.45 9.51
C PHE A 461 -17.30 14.08 10.21
N GLU A 462 -16.50 13.11 9.76
CA GLU A 462 -16.44 11.75 10.27
C GLU A 462 -15.01 11.19 10.18
N GLY A 463 -14.44 10.76 11.31
CA GLY A 463 -13.08 10.23 11.38
C GLY A 463 -12.03 11.30 11.62
N GLY A 464 -10.84 11.19 11.00
CA GLY A 464 -9.64 11.96 11.36
C GLY A 464 -9.19 13.04 10.37
N GLY A 465 -9.93 13.26 9.29
CA GLY A 465 -9.61 14.30 8.31
C GLY A 465 -10.66 14.41 7.21
N CYS A 466 -10.50 15.38 6.32
CA CYS A 466 -11.32 15.62 5.15
C CYS A 466 -10.44 16.04 3.95
N LEU A 467 -11.08 16.37 2.84
CA LEU A 467 -10.41 16.82 1.63
C LEU A 467 -10.65 18.33 1.43
N LYS A 468 -9.57 19.10 1.26
CA LYS A 468 -9.64 20.50 0.85
C LYS A 468 -9.51 20.58 -0.67
N ILE A 469 -10.46 21.27 -1.30
CA ILE A 469 -10.55 21.40 -2.75
C ILE A 469 -10.18 22.83 -3.16
N PHE A 470 -9.31 22.97 -4.16
CA PHE A 470 -8.87 24.25 -4.70
C PHE A 470 -9.23 24.33 -6.18
N THR A 471 -10.24 25.15 -6.49
CA THR A 471 -10.74 25.35 -7.85
C THR A 471 -10.24 26.69 -8.37
N ASN A 472 -9.14 26.66 -9.13
CA ASN A 472 -8.53 27.84 -9.73
C ASN A 472 -9.14 28.17 -11.10
N ASP A 473 -9.74 27.18 -11.77
CA ASP A 473 -10.43 27.35 -13.06
C ASP A 473 -11.70 26.50 -13.11
N LEU A 474 -12.86 27.17 -13.19
CA LEU A 474 -14.19 26.56 -13.19
C LEU A 474 -14.49 25.72 -14.45
N ARG A 475 -13.66 25.83 -15.49
CA ARG A 475 -13.82 25.04 -16.73
C ARG A 475 -13.34 23.60 -16.57
N TYR A 476 -12.54 23.31 -15.55
CA TYR A 476 -11.97 22.00 -15.31
C TYR A 476 -12.59 21.34 -14.08
N TYR A 477 -12.74 20.02 -14.11
CA TYR A 477 -13.28 19.25 -12.98
C TYR A 477 -12.16 18.69 -12.10
N HIS A 478 -12.53 18.28 -10.89
CA HIS A 478 -11.69 17.47 -10.02
C HIS A 478 -11.98 16.00 -10.25
N ARG A 479 -11.00 15.24 -10.74
CA ARG A 479 -11.09 13.77 -10.73
C ARG A 479 -10.60 13.29 -9.36
N LEU A 480 -11.46 12.57 -8.64
CA LEU A 480 -11.13 12.06 -7.30
C LEU A 480 -11.20 10.53 -7.25
N PHE A 481 -12.26 9.95 -7.83
CA PHE A 481 -12.52 8.51 -7.76
C PHE A 481 -12.76 7.94 -9.14
N LEU A 482 -12.26 6.71 -9.33
CA LEU A 482 -12.63 5.83 -10.44
C LEU A 482 -13.26 4.60 -9.81
N VAL A 483 -14.58 4.48 -9.90
CA VAL A 483 -15.37 3.41 -9.27
C VAL A 483 -16.39 2.87 -10.26
N GLN A 484 -16.73 1.58 -10.14
CA GLN A 484 -17.86 1.00 -10.83
C GLN A 484 -18.98 0.79 -9.82
N ILE A 485 -20.11 1.48 -10.02
CA ILE A 485 -21.27 1.33 -9.16
C ILE A 485 -22.41 0.74 -9.98
N GLU A 486 -22.92 -0.40 -9.54
CA GLU A 486 -24.03 -1.11 -10.18
C GLU A 486 -25.29 -0.88 -9.35
N PHE A 487 -26.24 -0.13 -9.91
CA PHE A 487 -27.50 0.23 -9.27
C PHE A 487 -28.68 -0.52 -9.89
N GLN A 488 -29.70 -0.81 -9.08
CA GLN A 488 -30.99 -1.31 -9.56
C GLN A 488 -32.06 -0.21 -9.67
N GLN A 489 -31.80 0.99 -9.14
CA GLN A 489 -32.73 2.11 -8.99
C GLN A 489 -32.01 3.45 -9.28
N ASP A 490 -32.73 4.57 -9.12
CA ASP A 490 -32.20 5.93 -9.31
C ASP A 490 -31.03 6.26 -8.37
N ILE A 491 -30.16 7.17 -8.82
CA ILE A 491 -28.96 7.60 -8.08
C ILE A 491 -29.30 8.79 -7.17
N GLU A 492 -29.17 8.60 -5.86
CA GLU A 492 -29.08 9.69 -4.88
C GLU A 492 -27.61 9.91 -4.52
N ALA A 493 -27.18 11.17 -4.46
CA ALA A 493 -25.84 11.55 -4.05
C ALA A 493 -25.92 12.60 -2.95
N THR A 494 -25.08 12.44 -1.91
CA THR A 494 -25.00 13.38 -0.79
C THR A 494 -23.57 13.89 -0.67
N ILE A 495 -23.41 15.20 -0.53
CA ILE A 495 -22.11 15.83 -0.25
C ILE A 495 -22.22 16.59 1.06
N VAL A 496 -21.35 16.26 2.00
CA VAL A 496 -21.20 17.03 3.24
C VAL A 496 -19.92 17.84 3.15
N TYR A 497 -20.04 19.17 3.26
CA TYR A 497 -18.94 20.09 3.03
C TYR A 497 -18.97 21.28 3.99
N GLU A 498 -17.82 21.94 4.10
CA GLU A 498 -17.66 23.24 4.75
C GLU A 498 -17.26 24.25 3.66
N ALA A 499 -17.96 25.38 3.60
CA ALA A 499 -17.58 26.48 2.72
C ALA A 499 -16.51 27.32 3.42
N ILE A 500 -15.35 27.50 2.78
CA ILE A 500 -14.32 28.42 3.26
C ILE A 500 -14.61 29.77 2.60
N GLU A 501 -14.96 30.77 3.40
CA GLU A 501 -15.16 32.14 2.90
C GLU A 501 -13.81 32.74 2.47
N THR A 502 -13.58 32.85 1.16
CA THR A 502 -12.60 33.78 0.60
C THR A 502 -13.24 35.16 0.47
N SER A 503 -12.43 36.22 0.55
CA SER A 503 -12.83 37.65 0.68
C SER A 503 -14.15 38.06 0.00
N ALA A 504 -14.86 38.98 0.66
CA ALA A 504 -16.24 39.46 0.54
C ALA A 504 -16.95 39.65 -0.83
N ASN A 505 -16.37 39.30 -1.98
CA ASN A 505 -16.96 39.48 -3.31
C ASN A 505 -17.09 38.19 -4.14
N GLU A 506 -16.68 37.02 -3.62
CA GLU A 506 -16.90 35.75 -4.31
C GLU A 506 -18.18 35.09 -3.79
N THR A 507 -19.18 34.91 -4.67
CA THR A 507 -20.33 34.07 -4.37
C THR A 507 -19.84 32.69 -4.00
N SER A 508 -20.04 32.28 -2.74
CA SER A 508 -19.79 30.91 -2.27
C SER A 508 -20.65 29.95 -3.11
N ASN A 509 -20.05 29.38 -4.15
CA ASN A 509 -20.74 28.47 -5.03
C ASN A 509 -20.83 27.11 -4.33
N GLU A 510 -22.04 26.55 -4.28
CA GLU A 510 -22.27 25.20 -3.78
C GLU A 510 -21.49 24.17 -4.63
N PRO A 511 -20.95 23.09 -4.02
CA PRO A 511 -20.05 22.17 -4.70
C PRO A 511 -20.78 21.33 -5.74
N ILE A 512 -20.45 21.47 -7.02
CA ILE A 512 -21.08 20.70 -8.10
C ILE A 512 -20.52 19.27 -8.16
N LEU A 513 -21.40 18.27 -8.14
CA LEU A 513 -21.02 16.88 -8.38
C LEU A 513 -20.90 16.62 -9.88
N ILE A 514 -19.76 16.07 -10.31
CA ILE A 514 -19.53 15.68 -11.70
C ILE A 514 -19.43 14.16 -11.75
N LEU A 515 -20.37 13.53 -12.46
CA LEU A 515 -20.33 12.11 -12.75
C LEU A 515 -19.88 11.89 -14.18
N GLY A 516 -18.81 11.10 -14.35
CA GLY A 516 -18.33 10.67 -15.65
C GLY A 516 -18.64 9.19 -15.90
N ASN A 517 -19.01 8.85 -17.12
CA ASN A 517 -19.09 7.47 -17.61
C ASN A 517 -18.55 7.39 -19.05
N ASP A 518 -18.70 6.22 -19.67
CA ASP A 518 -18.22 5.96 -21.04
C ASP A 518 -18.94 6.80 -22.12
N THR A 519 -19.97 7.57 -21.76
CA THR A 519 -20.75 8.43 -22.66
C THR A 519 -20.50 9.92 -22.48
N GLY A 520 -19.78 10.32 -21.42
CA GLY A 520 -19.43 11.71 -21.16
C GLY A 520 -19.51 12.10 -19.69
N LEU A 521 -19.57 13.42 -19.44
CA LEU A 521 -19.70 14.00 -18.10
C LEU A 521 -21.11 14.57 -17.91
N LYS A 522 -21.65 14.39 -16.70
CA LYS A 522 -22.90 15.01 -16.26
C LYS A 522 -22.64 15.83 -15.01
N CYS A 523 -22.98 17.11 -15.07
CA CYS A 523 -23.00 18.00 -13.90
C CYS A 523 -24.32 17.82 -13.16
N ILE A 524 -24.25 17.60 -11.85
CA ILE A 524 -25.40 17.47 -10.96
C ILE A 524 -25.37 18.65 -10.00
N ILE A 525 -26.43 19.45 -10.05
CA ILE A 525 -26.71 20.63 -9.23
C ILE A 525 -27.49 20.16 -7.98
N PRO A 526 -27.39 20.81 -6.80
CA PRO A 526 -28.06 20.31 -5.62
C PRO A 526 -29.57 20.39 -5.82
N TYR A 527 -30.28 19.35 -5.40
CA TYR A 527 -31.73 19.41 -5.30
C TYR A 527 -32.19 20.09 -4.00
N LYS A 528 -31.48 19.84 -2.90
CA LYS A 528 -31.75 20.40 -1.57
C LYS A 528 -30.41 20.74 -0.92
N SER A 529 -30.36 21.86 -0.20
CA SER A 529 -29.19 22.26 0.60
C SER A 529 -29.67 22.54 2.02
N GLU A 530 -29.05 21.90 3.02
CA GLU A 530 -29.39 22.06 4.43
C GLU A 530 -28.15 22.25 5.31
N SER A 531 -28.23 23.15 6.29
CA SER A 531 -27.19 23.28 7.31
C SER A 531 -27.34 22.14 8.32
N LEU A 532 -26.30 21.33 8.48
CA LEU A 532 -26.25 20.26 9.49
C LEU A 532 -25.87 20.81 10.87
N ASN A 533 -24.98 21.80 10.89
CA ASN A 533 -24.58 22.57 12.06
C ASN A 533 -23.94 23.89 11.61
N SER A 534 -23.37 24.66 12.56
CA SER A 534 -22.75 25.96 12.29
C SER A 534 -21.59 25.94 11.28
N ARG A 535 -21.03 24.76 11.00
CA ARG A 535 -19.86 24.57 10.13
C ARG A 535 -20.18 23.79 8.87
N TRP A 536 -20.95 22.70 8.99
CA TRP A 536 -21.17 21.73 7.94
C TRP A 536 -22.52 21.92 7.25
N LYS A 537 -22.50 21.90 5.92
CA LYS A 537 -23.66 21.86 5.04
C LYS A 537 -23.77 20.47 4.41
N LYS A 538 -24.99 20.06 4.11
CA LYS A 538 -25.31 18.88 3.33
C LYS A 538 -26.11 19.30 2.11
N TRP A 539 -25.67 18.80 0.97
CA TRP A 539 -26.45 18.80 -0.25
C TRP A 539 -26.90 17.38 -0.58
#